data_AF-A0A4R4W0C7-F1
#
_entry.id   AF-A0A4R4W0C7-F1
#
_cell.length_a   1.000
_cell.length_b   1.000
_cell.length_c   1.000
_cell.angle_alpha   90.00
_cell.angle_beta   90.00
_cell.angle_gamma   90.00
#
_symmetry.space_group_name_H-M   'P 1'
#
loop_
_entity.id
_entity.type
_entity.pdbx_description
1 polymer ?
#
loop_
_entity_poly.entity_id
_entity_poly.type
_entity_poly.pdbx_seq_one_letter_code
_entity_poly.pdbx_strand_id
1 'polypeptide(L)'
;MTRSWPCPSARVRELIRLGAETALKPPARWADELHAAVLATDRTQAIAADPVLADGLRQTNVDNVVHWAAANVQDPGCRVPPHLGRQALDTARDLVRRGLDAHALDTYRAGQNVAWRYWMEICFSLTSDPDELRELLDVTALSISTYVNDTIACISERMQAELDTLIRGTNADRRAAVALILEGSPISARRAELKLGYGLTGPHTAAVVWSTAHVGLEELESAAEELVCLTGARRRLTVVATAGTLWVWLPVATTAGIEELSEHLGSHPHVRVSIGRPGREVDGFRRSHLDALTAQRMLARLSSRRQVARYEDVQLVALMTADPAHADEFVAEALGALRDADPEVRQVVRTYIREQCNASRTAERLYTHRNTVLRRLARADELLPRPLAEDVIGVGAALEVLRWRGADA
;
A
#
# COMPACT_ATOMS: atom_id res chain seq x y z
N MET A 1 -30.18 8.31 -2.81
CA MET A 1 -30.58 9.70 -3.13
C MET A 1 -29.36 10.40 -3.68
N THR A 2 -29.28 10.60 -4.99
CA THR A 2 -28.23 11.40 -5.63
C THR A 2 -28.45 12.86 -5.23
N ARG A 3 -27.61 13.40 -4.35
CA ARG A 3 -27.60 14.84 -4.09
C ARG A 3 -27.32 15.55 -5.42
N SER A 4 -28.19 16.47 -5.83
CA SER A 4 -27.94 17.35 -6.96
C SER A 4 -26.67 18.17 -6.69
N TRP A 5 -25.86 18.41 -7.73
CA TRP A 5 -24.66 19.24 -7.61
C TRP A 5 -25.02 20.63 -7.04
N PRO A 6 -24.25 21.17 -6.08
CA PRO A 6 -24.58 22.46 -5.47
C PRO A 6 -24.50 23.59 -6.49
N CYS A 7 -25.39 24.57 -6.36
CA CYS A 7 -25.36 25.80 -7.14
C CYS A 7 -24.93 26.95 -6.23
N PRO A 8 -23.66 27.38 -6.29
CA PRO A 8 -23.15 28.45 -5.43
C PRO A 8 -23.83 29.79 -5.72
N SER A 9 -23.87 30.65 -4.69
CA SER A 9 -24.32 32.03 -4.79
C SER A 9 -23.55 32.80 -5.87
N ALA A 10 -24.17 33.86 -6.41
CA ALA A 10 -23.52 34.69 -7.43
C ALA A 10 -22.18 35.25 -6.95
N ARG A 11 -22.11 35.60 -5.66
CA ARG A 11 -20.92 36.10 -5.01
C ARG A 11 -19.84 35.03 -4.86
N VAL A 12 -20.19 33.83 -4.41
CA VAL A 12 -19.23 32.73 -4.32
C VAL A 12 -18.74 32.28 -5.70
N ARG A 13 -19.56 32.32 -6.74
CA ARG A 13 -19.10 32.07 -8.12
C ARG A 13 -18.02 33.06 -8.57
N GLU A 14 -18.14 34.32 -8.20
CA GLU A 14 -17.12 35.34 -8.46
C GLU A 14 -15.82 35.04 -7.68
N LEU A 15 -15.93 34.71 -6.39
CA LEU A 15 -14.78 34.34 -5.56
C LEU A 15 -14.07 33.07 -6.08
N ILE A 16 -14.83 32.04 -6.50
CA ILE A 16 -14.28 30.84 -7.13
C ILE A 16 -13.50 31.20 -8.39
N ARG A 17 -14.05 32.08 -9.24
CA ARG A 17 -13.36 32.53 -10.46
C ARG A 17 -12.05 33.24 -10.14
N LEU A 18 -12.06 34.21 -9.22
CA LEU A 18 -10.86 34.96 -8.82
C LEU A 18 -9.80 34.04 -8.19
N GLY A 19 -10.23 33.09 -7.36
CA GLY A 19 -9.33 32.10 -6.78
C GLY A 19 -8.73 31.19 -7.85
N ALA A 20 -9.55 30.74 -8.81
CA ALA A 20 -9.11 29.91 -9.91
C ALA A 20 -8.13 30.64 -10.84
N GLU A 21 -8.34 31.92 -11.13
CA GLU A 21 -7.39 32.77 -11.87
C GLU A 21 -6.03 32.85 -11.17
N THR A 22 -6.03 32.90 -9.84
CA THR A 22 -4.80 32.85 -9.03
C THR A 22 -4.15 31.45 -9.11
N ALA A 23 -4.95 30.39 -9.01
CA ALA A 23 -4.48 29.00 -9.05
C ALA A 23 -3.95 28.57 -10.43
N LEU A 24 -4.28 29.27 -11.52
CA LEU A 24 -3.71 29.03 -12.86
C LEU A 24 -2.20 29.30 -12.93
N LYS A 25 -1.64 30.07 -11.99
CA LYS A 25 -0.23 30.43 -11.94
C LYS A 25 0.36 30.06 -10.57
N PRO A 26 0.46 28.75 -10.27
CA PRO A 26 0.97 28.33 -8.97
C PRO A 26 2.42 28.81 -8.77
N PRO A 27 2.80 29.26 -7.56
CA PRO A 27 4.18 29.59 -7.23
C PRO A 27 5.10 28.38 -7.40
N ALA A 28 6.34 28.58 -7.86
CA ALA A 28 7.32 27.50 -8.02
C ALA A 28 7.50 26.68 -6.72
N ARG A 29 7.59 27.35 -5.57
CA ARG A 29 7.68 26.71 -4.24
C ARG A 29 6.55 25.71 -3.98
N TRP A 30 5.34 26.00 -4.45
CA TRP A 30 4.18 25.13 -4.22
C TRP A 30 4.23 23.90 -5.14
N ALA A 31 4.69 24.07 -6.38
CA ALA A 31 4.88 22.94 -7.28
C ALA A 31 5.95 21.97 -6.75
N ASP A 32 7.00 22.50 -6.13
CA ASP A 32 8.03 21.71 -5.45
C ASP A 32 7.48 20.99 -4.21
N GLU A 33 6.68 21.67 -3.37
CA GLU A 33 6.00 21.06 -2.22
C GLU A 33 5.03 19.95 -2.64
N LEU A 34 4.25 20.18 -3.69
CA LEU A 34 3.33 19.18 -4.26
C LEU A 34 4.10 17.95 -4.73
N HIS A 35 5.19 18.17 -5.46
CA HIS A 35 6.04 17.09 -5.95
C HIS A 35 6.71 16.32 -4.80
N ALA A 36 7.25 17.03 -3.82
CA ALA A 36 7.85 16.44 -2.63
C ALA A 36 6.83 15.61 -1.85
N ALA A 37 5.62 16.11 -1.62
CA ALA A 37 4.58 15.38 -0.89
C ALA A 37 4.14 14.10 -1.62
N VAL A 38 4.08 14.15 -2.95
CA VAL A 38 3.74 13.01 -3.79
C VAL A 38 4.85 11.94 -3.78
N LEU A 39 6.13 12.35 -3.75
CA LEU A 39 7.26 11.43 -3.73
C LEU A 39 7.74 11.02 -2.32
N ALA A 40 7.32 11.73 -1.28
CA ALA A 40 7.74 11.51 0.11
C ALA A 40 7.13 10.24 0.72
N THR A 41 6.21 9.58 0.04
CA THR A 41 5.66 8.33 0.53
C THR A 41 6.61 7.16 0.22
N ASP A 42 6.76 6.25 1.16
CA ASP A 42 7.51 5.01 0.98
C ASP A 42 7.06 4.21 -0.26
N ARG A 43 5.77 4.30 -0.59
CA ARG A 43 5.14 3.67 -1.76
C ARG A 43 5.60 4.23 -3.10
N THR A 44 6.18 5.43 -3.12
CA THR A 44 6.66 6.10 -4.34
C THR A 44 8.17 5.98 -4.53
N GLN A 45 8.89 5.23 -3.71
CA GLN A 45 10.34 5.10 -3.87
C GLN A 45 10.74 4.56 -5.25
N ALA A 46 9.99 3.59 -5.79
CA ALA A 46 10.20 3.08 -7.14
C ALA A 46 9.90 4.12 -8.24
N ILE A 47 8.93 5.01 -8.00
CA ILE A 47 8.59 6.12 -8.91
C ILE A 47 9.67 7.21 -8.83
N ALA A 48 10.11 7.57 -7.62
CA ALA A 48 11.15 8.56 -7.37
C ALA A 48 12.52 8.12 -7.93
N ALA A 49 12.79 6.81 -7.93
CA ALA A 49 14.00 6.23 -8.47
C ALA A 49 14.03 6.19 -10.02
N ASP A 50 12.88 6.33 -10.70
CA ASP A 50 12.78 6.46 -12.15
C ASP A 50 12.55 7.93 -12.54
N PRO A 51 13.57 8.63 -13.09
CA PRO A 51 13.45 10.04 -13.44
C PRO A 51 12.35 10.35 -14.45
N VAL A 52 12.01 9.41 -15.34
CA VAL A 52 10.97 9.60 -16.36
C VAL A 52 9.59 9.55 -15.72
N LEU A 53 9.36 8.59 -14.81
CA LEU A 53 8.10 8.51 -14.06
C LEU A 53 7.95 9.70 -13.09
N ALA A 54 9.01 10.07 -12.40
CA ALA A 54 9.00 11.19 -11.47
C ALA A 54 8.66 12.51 -12.18
N ASP A 55 9.26 12.77 -13.34
CA ASP A 55 8.99 13.97 -14.14
C ASP A 55 7.58 13.96 -14.76
N GLY A 56 7.16 12.81 -15.31
CA GLY A 56 5.81 12.62 -15.84
C GLY A 56 4.72 12.87 -14.79
N LEU A 57 4.93 12.38 -13.56
CA LEU A 57 4.03 12.60 -12.43
C LEU A 57 4.04 14.06 -11.97
N ARG A 58 5.21 14.71 -11.91
CA ARG A 58 5.33 16.15 -11.59
C ARG A 58 4.47 16.98 -12.52
N GLN A 59 4.63 16.80 -13.82
CA GLN A 59 3.90 17.57 -14.82
C GLN A 59 2.40 17.24 -14.78
N THR A 60 2.02 15.97 -14.65
CA THR A 60 0.61 15.56 -14.51
C THR A 60 -0.07 16.21 -13.31
N ASN A 61 0.64 16.34 -12.18
CA ASN A 61 0.10 16.99 -10.98
C ASN A 61 -0.16 18.49 -11.20
N VAL A 62 0.77 19.19 -11.85
CA VAL A 62 0.59 20.61 -12.21
C VAL A 62 -0.57 20.76 -13.19
N ASP A 63 -0.62 19.93 -14.23
CA ASP A 63 -1.68 19.96 -15.23
C ASP A 63 -3.07 19.70 -14.61
N ASN A 64 -3.16 18.81 -13.62
CA ASN A 64 -4.42 18.54 -12.93
C ASN A 64 -4.97 19.77 -12.19
N VAL A 65 -4.09 20.56 -11.56
CA VAL A 65 -4.49 21.81 -10.89
C VAL A 65 -4.83 22.89 -11.90
N VAL A 66 -4.04 23.03 -12.96
CA VAL A 66 -4.33 23.99 -14.05
C VAL A 66 -5.66 23.66 -14.73
N HIS A 67 -5.95 22.38 -14.99
CA HIS A 67 -7.22 21.94 -15.58
C HIS A 67 -8.42 22.26 -14.69
N TRP A 68 -8.33 21.96 -13.38
CA TRP A 68 -9.39 22.29 -12.43
C TRP A 68 -9.62 23.80 -12.31
N ALA A 69 -8.54 24.58 -12.25
CA ALA A 69 -8.61 26.04 -12.20
C ALA A 69 -9.23 26.59 -13.50
N ALA A 70 -8.77 26.16 -14.67
CA ALA A 70 -9.31 26.60 -15.95
C ALA A 70 -10.82 26.34 -16.08
N ALA A 71 -11.28 25.17 -15.64
CA ALA A 71 -12.70 24.84 -15.62
C ALA A 71 -13.51 25.79 -14.71
N ASN A 72 -12.98 26.14 -13.54
CA ASN A 72 -13.63 27.07 -12.61
C ASN A 72 -13.53 28.55 -13.03
N VAL A 73 -12.60 28.93 -13.91
CA VAL A 73 -12.61 30.25 -14.53
C VAL A 73 -13.80 30.37 -15.51
N GLN A 74 -14.01 29.33 -16.30
CA GLN A 74 -15.08 29.27 -17.30
C GLN A 74 -16.45 29.11 -16.67
N ASP A 75 -16.62 28.13 -15.78
CA ASP A 75 -17.89 27.77 -15.15
C ASP A 75 -17.72 27.54 -13.63
N PRO A 76 -17.66 28.62 -12.82
CA PRO A 76 -17.27 28.55 -11.42
C PRO A 76 -18.23 27.72 -10.57
N GLY A 77 -17.70 26.72 -9.86
CA GLY A 77 -18.43 25.88 -8.93
C GLY A 77 -19.24 24.75 -9.57
N CYS A 78 -19.22 24.63 -10.90
CA CYS A 78 -19.78 23.48 -11.60
C CYS A 78 -18.86 22.24 -11.49
N ARG A 79 -19.41 21.06 -11.79
CA ARG A 79 -18.65 19.81 -11.75
C ARG A 79 -17.58 19.82 -12.83
N VAL A 80 -16.33 19.71 -12.41
CA VAL A 80 -15.18 19.65 -13.33
C VAL A 80 -15.06 18.24 -13.91
N PRO A 81 -14.95 18.08 -15.23
CA PRO A 81 -14.76 16.77 -15.86
C PRO A 81 -13.36 16.21 -15.55
N PRO A 82 -13.20 14.88 -15.49
CA PRO A 82 -11.92 14.24 -15.22
C PRO A 82 -10.85 14.63 -16.26
N HIS A 83 -9.61 14.80 -15.81
CA HIS A 83 -8.52 15.20 -16.70
C HIS A 83 -7.83 13.97 -17.32
N LEU A 84 -8.05 13.76 -18.61
CA LEU A 84 -7.51 12.65 -19.39
C LEU A 84 -6.54 13.14 -20.48
N GLY A 85 -5.71 14.13 -20.14
CA GLY A 85 -4.68 14.65 -21.04
C GLY A 85 -3.70 13.57 -21.50
N ARG A 86 -3.10 13.75 -22.70
CA ARG A 86 -2.15 12.79 -23.28
C ARG A 86 -1.04 12.41 -22.29
N GLN A 87 -0.49 13.38 -21.58
CA GLN A 87 0.57 13.16 -20.61
C GLN A 87 0.15 12.31 -19.41
N ALA A 88 -1.06 12.52 -18.87
CA ALA A 88 -1.59 11.69 -17.79
C ALA A 88 -1.76 10.24 -18.26
N LEU A 89 -2.23 10.04 -19.48
CA LEU A 89 -2.40 8.71 -20.08
C LEU A 89 -1.07 8.02 -20.40
N ASP A 90 -0.07 8.77 -20.89
CA ASP A 90 1.27 8.24 -21.17
C ASP A 90 1.98 7.84 -19.87
N THR A 91 1.90 8.69 -18.83
CA THR A 91 2.39 8.37 -17.48
C THR A 91 1.70 7.12 -16.92
N ALA A 92 0.38 7.01 -17.04
CA ALA A 92 -0.38 5.84 -16.61
C ALA A 92 0.06 4.56 -17.37
N ARG A 93 0.31 4.64 -18.68
CA ARG A 93 0.83 3.52 -19.48
C ARG A 93 2.23 3.11 -19.02
N ASP A 94 3.08 4.08 -18.72
CA ASP A 94 4.44 3.83 -18.25
C ASP A 94 4.48 3.19 -16.87
N LEU A 95 3.57 3.56 -15.96
CA LEU A 95 3.35 2.89 -14.67
C LEU A 95 2.98 1.41 -14.88
N VAL A 96 1.99 1.13 -15.73
CA VAL A 96 1.53 -0.24 -16.03
C VAL A 96 2.66 -1.10 -16.60
N ARG A 97 3.42 -0.57 -17.57
CA ARG A 97 4.54 -1.29 -18.21
C ARG A 97 5.66 -1.63 -17.23
N ARG A 98 5.83 -0.80 -16.21
CA ARG A 98 6.81 -0.98 -15.14
C ARG A 98 6.31 -1.83 -13.99
N GLY A 99 5.08 -2.34 -14.07
CA GLY A 99 4.50 -3.25 -13.10
C GLY A 99 3.89 -2.56 -11.88
N LEU A 100 3.82 -1.23 -11.88
CA LEU A 100 3.18 -0.46 -10.82
C LEU A 100 1.66 -0.51 -10.99
N ASP A 101 0.95 -0.74 -9.90
CA ASP A 101 -0.50 -0.98 -9.90
C ASP A 101 -1.30 0.31 -9.61
N ALA A 102 -2.63 0.18 -9.54
CA ALA A 102 -3.52 1.31 -9.26
C ALA A 102 -3.29 1.94 -7.86
N HIS A 103 -2.61 1.25 -6.92
CA HIS A 103 -2.26 1.85 -5.63
C HIS A 103 -1.18 2.94 -5.79
N ALA A 104 -0.46 2.98 -6.93
CA ALA A 104 0.39 4.11 -7.28
C ALA A 104 -0.41 5.42 -7.44
N LEU A 105 -1.73 5.35 -7.70
CA LEU A 105 -2.60 6.51 -7.78
C LEU A 105 -3.00 7.06 -6.40
N ASP A 106 -2.67 6.38 -5.29
CA ASP A 106 -2.82 6.97 -3.93
C ASP A 106 -2.02 8.28 -3.79
N THR A 107 -0.99 8.48 -4.62
CA THR A 107 -0.24 9.73 -4.77
C THR A 107 -1.11 10.94 -5.08
N TYR A 108 -2.20 10.76 -5.83
CA TYR A 108 -3.14 11.84 -6.13
C TYR A 108 -3.78 12.40 -4.86
N ARG A 109 -3.97 11.58 -3.82
CA ARG A 109 -4.50 12.03 -2.52
C ARG A 109 -3.48 12.83 -1.73
N ALA A 110 -2.21 12.44 -1.77
CA ALA A 110 -1.13 13.23 -1.17
C ALA A 110 -1.04 14.60 -1.84
N GLY A 111 -1.10 14.64 -3.18
CA GLY A 111 -1.14 15.87 -3.95
C GLY A 111 -2.38 16.73 -3.66
N GLN A 112 -3.56 16.10 -3.54
CA GLN A 112 -4.82 16.77 -3.21
C GLN A 112 -4.72 17.55 -1.89
N ASN A 113 -4.09 16.98 -0.85
CA ASN A 113 -3.95 17.66 0.44
C ASN A 113 -3.11 18.93 0.35
N VAL A 114 -2.03 18.91 -0.44
CA VAL A 114 -1.18 20.09 -0.68
C VAL A 114 -1.92 21.14 -1.52
N ALA A 115 -2.63 20.71 -2.55
CA ALA A 115 -3.47 21.58 -3.36
C ALA A 115 -4.59 22.23 -2.55
N TRP A 116 -5.22 21.48 -1.64
CA TRP A 116 -6.26 21.99 -0.76
C TRP A 116 -5.74 23.07 0.21
N ARG A 117 -4.56 22.87 0.80
CA ARG A 117 -3.93 23.88 1.67
C ARG A 117 -3.67 25.19 0.94
N TYR A 118 -3.12 25.11 -0.26
CA TYR A 118 -2.89 26.29 -1.09
C TYR A 118 -4.20 26.98 -1.52
N TRP A 119 -5.22 26.20 -1.86
CA TRP A 119 -6.54 26.75 -2.17
C TRP A 119 -7.16 27.49 -0.97
N MET A 120 -7.01 26.94 0.24
CA MET A 120 -7.46 27.62 1.46
C MET A 120 -6.76 28.97 1.63
N GLU A 121 -5.43 29.04 1.45
CA GLU A 121 -4.69 30.31 1.51
C GLU A 121 -5.22 31.34 0.52
N ILE A 122 -5.55 30.92 -0.70
CA ILE A 122 -6.18 31.79 -1.70
C ILE A 122 -7.53 32.29 -1.18
N CYS A 123 -8.41 31.40 -0.71
CA CYS A 123 -9.74 31.77 -0.21
C CYS A 123 -9.68 32.82 0.92
N PHE A 124 -8.78 32.64 1.88
CA PHE A 124 -8.58 33.59 2.99
C PHE A 124 -8.03 34.96 2.54
N SER A 125 -7.41 35.05 1.36
CA SER A 125 -6.97 36.32 0.79
C SER A 125 -8.06 37.05 0.00
N LEU A 126 -9.14 36.36 -0.39
CA LEU A 126 -10.21 36.90 -1.23
C LEU A 126 -11.40 37.47 -0.44
N THR A 127 -11.69 36.92 0.75
CA THR A 127 -12.78 37.40 1.59
C THR A 127 -12.49 37.19 3.08
N SER A 128 -13.08 38.04 3.92
CA SER A 128 -13.11 37.89 5.38
C SER A 128 -14.53 37.67 5.92
N ASP A 129 -15.53 37.57 5.03
CA ASP A 129 -16.91 37.25 5.41
C ASP A 129 -17.01 35.74 5.74
N PRO A 130 -17.41 35.37 6.98
CA PRO A 130 -17.52 33.97 7.38
C PRO A 130 -18.53 33.14 6.57
N ASP A 131 -19.63 33.75 6.10
CA ASP A 131 -20.66 33.04 5.35
C ASP A 131 -20.21 32.79 3.90
N GLU A 132 -19.59 33.79 3.25
CA GLU A 132 -18.97 33.63 1.92
C GLU A 132 -17.86 32.59 1.96
N LEU A 133 -16.99 32.65 2.97
CA LEU A 133 -15.86 31.74 3.11
C LEU A 133 -16.32 30.30 3.37
N ARG A 134 -17.35 30.10 4.21
CA ARG A 134 -17.94 28.78 4.47
C ARG A 134 -18.48 28.16 3.19
N GLU A 135 -19.29 28.90 2.42
CA GLU A 135 -19.88 28.39 1.18
C GLU A 135 -18.79 28.13 0.12
N LEU A 136 -17.82 29.04 -0.02
CA LEU A 136 -16.69 28.90 -0.93
C LEU A 136 -15.89 27.62 -0.66
N LEU A 137 -15.50 27.39 0.60
CA LEU A 137 -14.72 26.21 0.99
C LEU A 137 -15.53 24.91 0.84
N ASP A 138 -16.83 24.90 1.21
CA ASP A 138 -17.67 23.70 1.08
C ASP A 138 -17.82 23.26 -0.38
N VAL A 139 -18.18 24.20 -1.27
CA VAL A 139 -18.38 23.92 -2.70
C VAL A 139 -17.08 23.49 -3.36
N THR A 140 -15.96 24.15 -3.05
CA THR A 140 -14.67 23.85 -3.67
C THR A 140 -14.05 22.57 -3.11
N ALA A 141 -14.23 22.24 -1.83
CA ALA A 141 -13.82 20.95 -1.26
C ALA A 141 -14.53 19.78 -1.96
N LEU A 142 -15.86 19.90 -2.17
CA LEU A 142 -16.63 18.90 -2.91
C LEU A 142 -16.16 18.80 -4.37
N SER A 143 -15.95 19.94 -5.02
CA SER A 143 -15.49 20.00 -6.42
C SER A 143 -14.13 19.33 -6.60
N ILE A 144 -13.13 19.71 -5.79
CA ILE A 144 -11.78 19.16 -5.85
C ILE A 144 -11.79 17.65 -5.56
N SER A 145 -12.44 17.22 -4.48
CA SER A 145 -12.47 15.80 -4.11
C SER A 145 -13.16 14.94 -5.17
N THR A 146 -14.27 15.42 -5.73
CA THR A 146 -15.00 14.70 -6.79
C THR A 146 -14.18 14.64 -8.08
N TYR A 147 -13.60 15.76 -8.51
CA TYR A 147 -12.74 15.82 -9.69
C TYR A 147 -11.54 14.86 -9.60
N VAL A 148 -10.86 14.84 -8.46
CA VAL A 148 -9.72 13.93 -8.23
C VAL A 148 -10.19 12.47 -8.25
N ASN A 149 -11.29 12.14 -7.57
CA ASN A 149 -11.83 10.78 -7.56
C ASN A 149 -12.27 10.31 -8.94
N ASP A 150 -12.98 11.15 -9.71
CA ASP A 150 -13.40 10.85 -11.08
C ASP A 150 -12.18 10.63 -12.00
N THR A 151 -11.16 11.48 -11.86
CA THR A 151 -9.90 11.36 -12.63
C THR A 151 -9.17 10.05 -12.31
N ILE A 152 -9.03 9.71 -11.03
CA ILE A 152 -8.42 8.44 -10.59
C ILE A 152 -9.20 7.24 -11.15
N ALA A 153 -10.54 7.28 -11.10
CA ALA A 153 -11.38 6.20 -11.62
C ALA A 153 -11.15 5.99 -13.12
N CYS A 154 -11.21 7.05 -13.94
CA CYS A 154 -11.00 6.94 -15.38
C CYS A 154 -9.57 6.52 -15.75
N ILE A 155 -8.55 7.00 -15.03
CA ILE A 155 -7.16 6.57 -15.25
C ILE A 155 -7.00 5.09 -14.88
N SER A 156 -7.58 4.64 -13.77
CA SER A 156 -7.53 3.24 -13.33
C SER A 156 -8.15 2.30 -14.37
N GLU A 157 -9.31 2.67 -14.93
CA GLU A 157 -9.96 1.91 -16.01
C GLU A 157 -9.04 1.81 -17.24
N ARG A 158 -8.37 2.90 -17.60
CA ARG A 158 -7.44 2.91 -18.74
C ARG A 158 -6.20 2.07 -18.50
N MET A 159 -5.63 2.14 -17.30
CA MET A 159 -4.51 1.30 -16.88
C MET A 159 -4.88 -0.18 -16.96
N GLN A 160 -6.08 -0.55 -16.51
CA GLN A 160 -6.58 -1.92 -16.59
C GLN A 160 -6.72 -2.40 -18.04
N ALA A 161 -7.25 -1.55 -18.94
CA ALA A 161 -7.37 -1.90 -20.35
C ALA A 161 -6.01 -2.07 -21.06
N GLU A 162 -5.02 -1.24 -20.72
CA GLU A 162 -3.64 -1.37 -21.23
C GLU A 162 -2.99 -2.66 -20.72
N LEU A 163 -3.20 -2.99 -19.44
CA LEU A 163 -2.73 -4.23 -18.85
C LEU A 163 -3.36 -5.47 -19.50
N ASP A 164 -4.66 -5.45 -19.77
CA ASP A 164 -5.36 -6.53 -20.47
C ASP A 164 -4.83 -6.69 -21.92
N THR A 165 -4.44 -5.58 -22.55
CA THR A 165 -3.81 -5.60 -23.89
C THR A 165 -2.40 -6.19 -23.85
N LEU A 166 -1.62 -5.90 -22.81
CA LEU A 166 -0.30 -6.48 -22.58
C LEU A 166 -0.40 -8.00 -22.31
N ILE A 167 -1.45 -8.41 -21.59
CA ILE A 167 -1.65 -9.79 -21.17
C ILE A 167 -2.71 -10.47 -22.05
N ARG A 168 -2.30 -10.88 -23.26
CA ARG A 168 -3.19 -11.54 -24.23
C ARG A 168 -3.56 -12.99 -23.85
N GLY A 169 -4.71 -13.44 -24.32
CA GLY A 169 -5.14 -14.84 -24.28
C GLY A 169 -5.59 -15.34 -22.91
N THR A 170 -5.27 -16.59 -22.58
CA THR A 170 -5.74 -17.33 -21.38
C THR A 170 -5.50 -16.58 -20.06
N ASN A 171 -4.45 -15.75 -19.97
CA ASN A 171 -4.15 -14.99 -18.75
C ASN A 171 -5.16 -13.87 -18.47
N ALA A 172 -5.74 -13.25 -19.50
CA ALA A 172 -6.84 -12.28 -19.32
C ALA A 172 -8.11 -12.96 -18.82
N ASP A 173 -8.46 -14.12 -19.38
CA ASP A 173 -9.61 -14.91 -18.95
C ASP A 173 -9.50 -15.37 -17.49
N ARG A 174 -8.28 -15.80 -17.09
CA ARG A 174 -7.98 -16.18 -15.70
C ARG A 174 -8.16 -15.00 -14.74
N ARG A 175 -7.62 -13.83 -15.08
CA ARG A 175 -7.74 -12.61 -14.24
C ARG A 175 -9.19 -12.20 -14.07
N ALA A 176 -9.96 -12.17 -15.16
CA ALA A 176 -11.39 -11.83 -15.09
C ALA A 176 -12.17 -12.83 -14.22
N ALA A 177 -11.86 -14.13 -14.29
CA ALA A 177 -12.49 -15.13 -13.43
C ALA A 177 -12.10 -14.96 -11.96
N VAL A 178 -10.82 -14.68 -11.66
CA VAL A 178 -10.36 -14.40 -10.30
C VAL A 178 -11.03 -13.14 -9.75
N ALA A 179 -11.12 -12.05 -10.52
CA ALA A 179 -11.77 -10.81 -10.09
C ALA A 179 -13.22 -11.07 -9.63
N LEU A 180 -14.00 -11.82 -10.41
CA LEU A 180 -15.37 -12.20 -10.03
C LEU A 180 -15.42 -12.96 -8.71
N ILE A 181 -14.51 -13.91 -8.47
CA ILE A 181 -14.44 -14.66 -7.20
C ILE A 181 -14.05 -13.73 -6.04
N LEU A 182 -13.05 -12.87 -6.24
CA LEU A 182 -12.56 -11.94 -5.23
C LEU A 182 -13.57 -10.86 -4.88
N GLU A 183 -14.45 -10.47 -5.80
CA GLU A 183 -15.57 -9.55 -5.54
C GLU A 183 -16.75 -10.27 -4.87
N GLY A 184 -16.84 -11.59 -5.01
CA GLY A 184 -18.02 -12.36 -4.59
C GLY A 184 -19.17 -12.24 -5.59
N SER A 185 -18.85 -11.84 -6.82
CA SER A 185 -19.78 -11.75 -7.94
C SER A 185 -20.25 -13.16 -8.36
N PRO A 186 -21.50 -13.31 -8.82
CA PRO A 186 -22.07 -14.62 -9.14
C PRO A 186 -21.34 -15.28 -10.31
N ILE A 187 -20.57 -16.33 -10.02
CA ILE A 187 -19.97 -17.24 -11.00
C ILE A 187 -20.09 -18.68 -10.51
N SER A 188 -20.56 -19.58 -11.37
CA SER A 188 -20.63 -21.00 -11.00
C SER A 188 -19.21 -21.58 -10.85
N ALA A 189 -18.97 -22.40 -9.83
CA ALA A 189 -17.69 -23.05 -9.58
C ALA A 189 -17.13 -23.74 -10.84
N ARG A 190 -17.95 -24.51 -11.56
CA ARG A 190 -17.54 -25.20 -12.80
C ARG A 190 -17.00 -24.25 -13.88
N ARG A 191 -17.67 -23.11 -14.09
CA ARG A 191 -17.22 -22.10 -15.08
C ARG A 191 -15.92 -21.43 -14.64
N ALA A 192 -15.79 -21.15 -13.34
CA ALA A 192 -14.57 -20.60 -12.78
C ALA A 192 -13.40 -21.59 -12.94
N GLU A 193 -13.57 -22.84 -12.54
CA GLU A 193 -12.53 -23.88 -12.65
C GLU A 193 -12.08 -24.10 -14.10
N LEU A 194 -13.02 -24.09 -15.07
CA LEU A 194 -12.71 -24.21 -16.50
C LEU A 194 -11.83 -23.04 -16.98
N LYS A 195 -12.19 -21.80 -16.63
CA LYS A 195 -11.41 -20.61 -17.01
C LYS A 195 -10.04 -20.57 -16.34
N LEU A 196 -9.97 -21.04 -15.10
CA LEU A 196 -8.73 -21.04 -14.31
C LEU A 196 -7.80 -22.18 -14.72
N GLY A 197 -8.34 -23.33 -15.15
CA GLY A 197 -7.57 -24.57 -15.25
C GLY A 197 -7.13 -25.08 -13.87
N TYR A 198 -7.87 -24.71 -12.83
CA TYR A 198 -7.53 -24.94 -11.42
C TYR A 198 -8.81 -25.31 -10.66
N GLY A 199 -8.75 -26.37 -9.85
CA GLY A 199 -9.88 -26.81 -9.04
C GLY A 199 -10.04 -25.93 -7.81
N LEU A 200 -11.28 -25.51 -7.51
CA LEU A 200 -11.64 -24.63 -6.38
C LEU A 200 -12.15 -25.42 -5.17
N THR A 201 -12.03 -26.75 -5.22
CA THR A 201 -12.35 -27.65 -4.11
C THR A 201 -11.07 -28.04 -3.36
N GLY A 202 -11.14 -28.12 -2.03
CA GLY A 202 -10.00 -28.50 -1.19
C GLY A 202 -9.20 -27.30 -0.67
N PRO A 203 -7.94 -27.50 -0.24
CA PRO A 203 -7.16 -26.45 0.39
C PRO A 203 -6.51 -25.52 -0.64
N HIS A 204 -6.41 -24.24 -0.30
CA HIS A 204 -5.80 -23.19 -1.12
C HIS A 204 -4.92 -22.28 -0.27
N THR A 205 -3.64 -22.18 -0.63
CA THR A 205 -2.72 -21.17 -0.12
C THR A 205 -2.41 -20.20 -1.26
N ALA A 206 -2.76 -18.93 -1.08
CA ALA A 206 -2.44 -17.88 -2.03
C ALA A 206 -1.11 -17.21 -1.65
N ALA A 207 -0.36 -16.79 -2.65
CA ALA A 207 0.79 -15.92 -2.52
C ALA A 207 0.72 -14.78 -3.53
N VAL A 208 1.24 -13.62 -3.15
CA VAL A 208 1.49 -12.51 -4.07
C VAL A 208 3.00 -12.38 -4.19
N VAL A 209 3.48 -12.48 -5.42
CA VAL A 209 4.90 -12.38 -5.79
C VAL A 209 5.06 -11.10 -6.58
N TRP A 210 5.86 -10.15 -6.11
CA TRP A 210 6.05 -8.88 -6.81
C TRP A 210 7.50 -8.45 -6.76
N SER A 211 7.87 -7.51 -7.64
CA SER A 211 9.20 -6.94 -7.63
C SER A 211 9.22 -5.53 -7.03
N THR A 212 10.32 -5.20 -6.36
CA THR A 212 10.65 -3.84 -5.93
C THR A 212 11.48 -3.07 -6.96
N ALA A 213 11.86 -3.71 -8.06
CA ALA A 213 12.61 -3.12 -9.17
C ALA A 213 12.02 -3.56 -10.53
N HIS A 214 12.48 -2.95 -11.63
CA HIS A 214 12.09 -3.41 -12.96
C HIS A 214 12.78 -4.73 -13.27
N VAL A 215 12.06 -5.83 -13.04
CA VAL A 215 12.45 -7.19 -13.41
C VAL A 215 11.46 -7.76 -14.41
N GLY A 216 11.91 -8.73 -15.20
CA GLY A 216 11.05 -9.44 -16.14
C GLY A 216 10.07 -10.36 -15.43
N LEU A 217 8.94 -10.67 -16.08
CA LEU A 217 7.95 -11.65 -15.60
C LEU A 217 8.57 -13.03 -15.34
N GLU A 218 9.61 -13.39 -16.10
CA GLU A 218 10.36 -14.65 -15.95
C GLU A 218 10.99 -14.79 -14.57
N GLU A 219 11.49 -13.71 -13.98
CA GLU A 219 12.06 -13.73 -12.64
C GLU A 219 10.99 -13.98 -11.56
N LEU A 220 9.80 -13.39 -11.74
CA LEU A 220 8.66 -13.62 -10.87
C LEU A 220 8.13 -15.06 -10.98
N GLU A 221 8.10 -15.62 -12.20
CA GLU A 221 7.70 -17.02 -12.43
C GLU A 221 8.72 -18.01 -11.83
N SER A 222 10.01 -17.68 -11.87
CA SER A 222 11.09 -18.44 -11.20
C SER A 222 10.91 -18.44 -9.69
N ALA A 223 10.70 -17.27 -9.08
CA ALA A 223 10.40 -17.17 -7.65
C ALA A 223 9.10 -17.89 -7.25
N ALA A 224 8.09 -17.89 -8.12
CA ALA A 224 6.87 -18.67 -7.92
C ALA A 224 7.10 -20.18 -8.00
N GLU A 225 8.17 -20.64 -8.66
CA GLU A 225 8.55 -22.06 -8.72
C GLU A 225 9.17 -22.51 -7.39
N GLU A 226 9.99 -21.67 -6.76
CA GLU A 226 10.52 -21.93 -5.42
C GLU A 226 9.40 -22.18 -4.40
N LEU A 227 8.29 -21.43 -4.49
CA LEU A 227 7.10 -21.67 -3.68
C LEU A 227 6.46 -23.05 -3.91
N VAL A 228 6.44 -23.53 -5.15
CA VAL A 228 5.91 -24.85 -5.50
C VAL A 228 6.79 -25.95 -4.91
N CYS A 229 8.11 -25.83 -5.09
CA CYS A 229 9.11 -26.75 -4.56
C CYS A 229 9.00 -26.91 -3.04
N LEU A 230 9.01 -25.78 -2.31
CA LEU A 230 9.02 -25.78 -0.84
C LEU A 230 7.70 -26.24 -0.20
N THR A 231 6.58 -26.08 -0.90
CA THR A 231 5.27 -26.52 -0.39
C THR A 231 4.90 -27.94 -0.82
N GLY A 232 5.66 -28.55 -1.73
CA GLY A 232 5.34 -29.85 -2.33
C GLY A 232 4.07 -29.83 -3.21
N ALA A 233 3.66 -28.65 -3.67
CA ALA A 233 2.48 -28.51 -4.51
C ALA A 233 2.72 -29.19 -5.87
N ARG A 234 1.72 -29.93 -6.38
CA ARG A 234 1.84 -30.60 -7.70
C ARG A 234 1.55 -29.69 -8.89
N ARG A 235 0.86 -28.58 -8.64
CA ARG A 235 0.43 -27.60 -9.65
C ARG A 235 0.23 -26.26 -8.97
N ARG A 236 0.28 -25.18 -9.75
CA ARG A 236 -0.11 -23.83 -9.33
C ARG A 236 -1.10 -23.22 -10.31
N LEU A 237 -1.94 -22.30 -9.81
CA LEU A 237 -2.57 -21.29 -10.66
C LEU A 237 -1.72 -20.03 -10.57
N THR A 238 -1.25 -19.53 -11.72
CA THR A 238 -0.62 -18.21 -11.82
C THR A 238 -1.56 -17.26 -12.57
N VAL A 239 -1.76 -16.07 -12.01
CA VAL A 239 -2.45 -14.95 -12.64
C VAL A 239 -1.51 -13.76 -12.67
N VAL A 240 -1.22 -13.27 -13.87
CA VAL A 240 -0.45 -12.03 -14.05
C VAL A 240 -1.34 -10.85 -13.69
N ALA A 241 -1.06 -10.24 -12.54
CA ALA A 241 -1.81 -9.11 -12.00
C ALA A 241 -1.30 -7.79 -12.55
N THR A 242 0.02 -7.62 -12.68
CA THR A 242 0.67 -6.52 -13.43
C THR A 242 1.96 -7.06 -14.08
N ALA A 243 2.69 -6.24 -14.83
CA ALA A 243 4.02 -6.62 -15.34
C ALA A 243 5.03 -6.93 -14.21
N GLY A 244 4.79 -6.47 -12.98
CA GLY A 244 5.66 -6.63 -11.82
C GLY A 244 5.02 -7.39 -10.66
N THR A 245 3.84 -8.01 -10.85
CA THR A 245 3.13 -8.75 -9.81
C THR A 245 2.40 -9.97 -10.37
N LEU A 246 2.63 -11.12 -9.73
CA LEU A 246 1.91 -12.38 -9.92
C LEU A 246 1.06 -12.69 -8.69
N TRP A 247 -0.15 -13.17 -8.93
CA TRP A 247 -0.93 -13.89 -7.93
C TRP A 247 -0.80 -15.39 -8.17
N VAL A 248 -0.48 -16.13 -7.12
CA VAL A 248 -0.23 -17.56 -7.17
C VAL A 248 -1.15 -18.27 -6.20
N TRP A 249 -1.81 -19.35 -6.62
CA TRP A 249 -2.53 -20.26 -5.71
C TRP A 249 -1.97 -21.66 -5.80
N LEU A 250 -1.72 -22.25 -4.63
CA LEU A 250 -1.22 -23.60 -4.44
C LEU A 250 -2.29 -24.46 -3.76
N PRO A 251 -2.58 -25.68 -4.27
CA PRO A 251 -3.60 -26.55 -3.71
C PRO A 251 -3.09 -27.32 -2.48
N VAL A 252 -2.61 -26.57 -1.47
CA VAL A 252 -1.97 -27.11 -0.26
C VAL A 252 -2.57 -26.45 0.98
N ALA A 253 -2.52 -27.18 2.11
CA ALA A 253 -2.99 -26.68 3.41
C ALA A 253 -1.83 -26.12 4.26
N THR A 254 -0.63 -26.06 3.70
CA THR A 254 0.60 -25.66 4.37
C THR A 254 1.16 -24.39 3.72
N THR A 255 2.04 -23.70 4.46
CA THR A 255 2.83 -22.56 3.97
C THR A 255 4.31 -22.93 4.03
N ALA A 256 5.11 -22.42 3.10
CA ALA A 256 6.57 -22.54 3.18
C ALA A 256 7.11 -21.83 4.43
N GLY A 257 8.20 -22.35 5.00
CA GLY A 257 8.94 -21.67 6.07
C GLY A 257 9.53 -20.34 5.55
N ILE A 258 9.51 -19.30 6.38
CA ILE A 258 10.00 -17.97 5.97
C ILE A 258 11.50 -18.01 5.68
N GLU A 259 12.27 -18.63 6.57
CA GLU A 259 13.72 -18.70 6.48
C GLU A 259 14.14 -19.48 5.22
N GLU A 260 13.59 -20.67 5.03
CA GLU A 260 13.87 -21.53 3.87
C GLU A 260 13.49 -20.84 2.55
N LEU A 261 12.30 -20.22 2.47
CA LEU A 261 11.91 -19.49 1.26
C LEU A 261 12.78 -18.25 1.02
N SER A 262 13.19 -17.54 2.07
CA SER A 262 14.08 -16.38 1.93
C SER A 262 15.47 -16.79 1.42
N GLU A 263 15.99 -17.95 1.82
CA GLU A 263 17.24 -18.49 1.30
C GLU A 263 17.16 -18.83 -0.19
N HIS A 264 16.08 -19.51 -0.62
CA HIS A 264 15.86 -19.86 -2.03
C HIS A 264 15.68 -18.61 -2.91
N LEU A 265 15.01 -17.58 -2.38
CA LEU A 265 14.84 -16.30 -3.08
C LEU A 265 16.08 -15.40 -3.07
N GLY A 266 17.20 -15.85 -2.47
CA GLY A 266 18.46 -15.10 -2.46
C GLY A 266 19.03 -14.81 -3.85
N SER A 267 18.69 -15.64 -4.85
CA SER A 267 19.01 -15.42 -6.27
C SER A 267 18.14 -14.33 -6.93
N HIS A 268 17.08 -13.88 -6.26
CA HIS A 268 16.06 -12.95 -6.76
C HIS A 268 15.92 -11.73 -5.82
N PRO A 269 16.98 -10.90 -5.65
CA PRO A 269 17.08 -9.93 -4.56
C PRO A 269 15.98 -8.84 -4.58
N HIS A 270 15.37 -8.60 -5.74
CA HIS A 270 14.29 -7.62 -5.91
C HIS A 270 12.89 -8.23 -5.82
N VAL A 271 12.77 -9.55 -5.82
CA VAL A 271 11.47 -10.23 -5.69
C VAL A 271 11.09 -10.30 -4.22
N ARG A 272 9.81 -10.07 -3.94
CA ARG A 272 9.19 -10.16 -2.64
C ARG A 272 7.97 -11.06 -2.72
N VAL A 273 7.70 -11.78 -1.63
CA VAL A 273 6.63 -12.76 -1.54
C VAL A 273 5.83 -12.54 -0.27
N SER A 274 4.52 -12.53 -0.41
CA SER A 274 3.59 -12.52 0.70
C SER A 274 2.66 -13.72 0.59
N ILE A 275 2.38 -14.38 1.71
CA ILE A 275 1.64 -15.64 1.73
C ILE A 275 0.43 -15.48 2.64
N GLY A 276 -0.74 -15.85 2.14
CA GLY A 276 -1.98 -15.86 2.89
C GLY A 276 -2.09 -17.07 3.81
N ARG A 277 -3.05 -17.05 4.73
CA ARG A 277 -3.38 -18.27 5.49
C ARG A 277 -4.00 -19.31 4.55
N PRO A 278 -3.67 -20.61 4.71
CA PRO A 278 -4.36 -21.66 3.97
C PRO A 278 -5.86 -21.63 4.27
N GLY A 279 -6.67 -21.66 3.22
CA GLY A 279 -8.12 -21.74 3.32
C GLY A 279 -8.66 -22.98 2.60
N ARG A 280 -9.96 -23.23 2.70
CA ARG A 280 -10.62 -24.32 1.95
C ARG A 280 -11.73 -23.79 1.07
N GLU A 281 -11.96 -24.49 -0.04
CA GLU A 281 -13.00 -24.18 -1.01
C GLU A 281 -12.86 -22.75 -1.58
N VAL A 282 -13.89 -22.25 -2.26
CA VAL A 282 -13.88 -20.91 -2.87
C VAL A 282 -13.63 -19.80 -1.85
N ASP A 283 -14.20 -19.90 -0.65
CA ASP A 283 -13.98 -18.90 0.42
C ASP A 283 -12.52 -18.90 0.88
N GLY A 284 -11.90 -20.07 0.96
CA GLY A 284 -10.48 -20.20 1.27
C GLY A 284 -9.58 -19.64 0.19
N PHE A 285 -9.89 -19.92 -1.08
CA PHE A 285 -9.22 -19.34 -2.24
C PHE A 285 -9.22 -17.81 -2.16
N ARG A 286 -10.38 -17.21 -1.85
CA ARG A 286 -10.55 -15.75 -1.70
C ARG A 286 -9.82 -15.21 -0.48
N ARG A 287 -10.08 -15.77 0.71
CA ARG A 287 -9.52 -15.27 1.98
C ARG A 287 -8.01 -15.33 2.00
N SER A 288 -7.42 -16.42 1.51
CA SER A 288 -5.97 -16.56 1.43
C SER A 288 -5.35 -15.44 0.59
N HIS A 289 -5.97 -15.10 -0.54
CA HIS A 289 -5.48 -14.00 -1.38
C HIS A 289 -5.59 -12.63 -0.70
N LEU A 290 -6.71 -12.35 -0.03
CA LEU A 290 -6.89 -11.09 0.72
C LEU A 290 -5.89 -10.97 1.88
N ASP A 291 -5.59 -12.07 2.56
CA ASP A 291 -4.57 -12.14 3.59
C ASP A 291 -3.17 -11.84 3.00
N ALA A 292 -2.83 -12.45 1.86
CA ALA A 292 -1.57 -12.19 1.17
C ALA A 292 -1.43 -10.71 0.75
N LEU A 293 -2.47 -10.13 0.13
CA LEU A 293 -2.51 -8.70 -0.22
C LEU A 293 -2.35 -7.80 1.01
N THR A 294 -2.93 -8.18 2.15
CA THR A 294 -2.77 -7.41 3.38
C THR A 294 -1.31 -7.43 3.87
N ALA A 295 -0.65 -8.58 3.78
CA ALA A 295 0.78 -8.70 4.09
C ALA A 295 1.66 -7.91 3.10
N GLN A 296 1.38 -7.97 1.79
CA GLN A 296 2.07 -7.16 0.78
C GLN A 296 1.94 -5.66 1.09
N ARG A 297 0.72 -5.16 1.32
CA ARG A 297 0.46 -3.74 1.63
C ARG A 297 1.16 -3.30 2.91
N MET A 298 1.22 -4.16 3.92
CA MET A 298 1.97 -3.89 5.15
C MET A 298 3.46 -3.71 4.84
N LEU A 299 4.06 -4.64 4.09
CA LEU A 299 5.49 -4.57 3.74
C LEU A 299 5.83 -3.29 2.98
N ALA A 300 5.00 -2.94 1.98
CA ALA A 300 5.18 -1.71 1.22
C ALA A 300 5.02 -0.46 2.08
N ARG A 301 4.05 -0.43 3.00
CA ARG A 301 3.82 0.70 3.90
C ARG A 301 4.94 0.91 4.91
N LEU A 302 5.61 -0.15 5.36
CA LEU A 302 6.68 -0.06 6.36
C LEU A 302 8.09 0.01 5.75
N SER A 303 8.21 0.14 4.41
CA SER A 303 9.48 0.04 3.70
C SER A 303 10.31 -1.17 4.14
N SER A 304 9.63 -2.29 4.40
CA SER A 304 10.26 -3.47 4.94
C SER A 304 11.24 -4.06 3.94
N ARG A 305 12.46 -4.34 4.40
CA ARG A 305 13.49 -5.01 3.60
C ARG A 305 13.29 -6.52 3.51
N ARG A 306 12.36 -7.08 4.29
CA ARG A 306 12.14 -8.54 4.34
C ARG A 306 11.59 -9.04 3.02
N GLN A 307 12.14 -10.17 2.59
CA GLN A 307 11.78 -10.78 1.31
C GLN A 307 10.45 -11.52 1.35
N VAL A 308 10.16 -12.15 2.49
CA VAL A 308 8.99 -13.01 2.68
C VAL A 308 8.19 -12.54 3.89
N ALA A 309 6.86 -12.51 3.75
CA ALA A 309 5.94 -12.36 4.87
C ALA A 309 4.73 -13.30 4.77
N ARG A 310 4.46 -14.07 5.82
CA ARG A 310 3.20 -14.80 5.94
C ARG A 310 2.21 -13.94 6.73
N TYR A 311 0.96 -13.92 6.31
CA TYR A 311 -0.09 -13.16 6.99
C TYR A 311 -0.19 -13.51 8.48
N GLU A 312 -0.04 -14.78 8.82
CA GLU A 312 -0.06 -15.26 10.21
C GLU A 312 1.00 -14.59 11.11
N ASP A 313 2.16 -14.24 10.55
CA ASP A 313 3.25 -13.60 11.30
C ASP A 313 3.12 -12.07 11.36
N VAL A 314 2.23 -11.49 10.54
CA VAL A 314 2.11 -10.04 10.37
C VAL A 314 0.73 -9.49 10.68
N GLN A 315 -0.26 -10.33 10.98
CA GLN A 315 -1.65 -9.91 11.17
C GLN A 315 -1.77 -8.79 12.21
N LEU A 316 -1.12 -8.93 13.36
CA LEU A 316 -1.11 -7.90 14.40
C LEU A 316 -0.50 -6.59 13.89
N VAL A 317 0.68 -6.68 13.26
CA VAL A 317 1.40 -5.50 12.76
C VAL A 317 0.62 -4.80 11.66
N ALA A 318 -0.02 -5.55 10.75
CA ALA A 318 -0.85 -5.01 9.68
C ALA A 318 -2.04 -4.22 10.24
N LEU A 319 -2.68 -4.73 11.29
CA LEU A 319 -3.78 -4.05 12.00
C LEU A 319 -3.30 -2.80 12.73
N MET A 320 -2.23 -2.89 13.52
CA MET A 320 -1.70 -1.76 14.29
C MET A 320 -1.24 -0.62 13.38
N THR A 321 -0.59 -0.95 12.27
CA THR A 321 -0.03 0.06 11.37
C THR A 321 -1.05 0.59 10.37
N ALA A 322 -2.33 0.19 10.46
CA ALA A 322 -3.45 0.74 9.69
C ALA A 322 -3.41 2.27 9.63
N ASP A 323 -3.12 2.88 10.77
CA ASP A 323 -2.76 4.29 10.91
C ASP A 323 -1.29 4.40 11.37
N PRO A 324 -0.36 4.82 10.49
CA PRO A 324 1.06 4.92 10.83
C PRO A 324 1.36 5.90 11.97
N ALA A 325 0.63 7.02 12.06
CA ALA A 325 0.91 8.06 13.05
C ALA A 325 0.57 7.57 14.46
N HIS A 326 -0.63 6.99 14.63
CA HIS A 326 -1.01 6.37 15.90
C HIS A 326 -0.13 5.17 16.26
N ALA A 327 0.34 4.40 15.27
CA ALA A 327 1.30 3.33 15.51
C ALA A 327 2.66 3.85 16.00
N ASP A 328 3.13 4.99 15.49
CA ASP A 328 4.38 5.62 15.91
C ASP A 328 4.29 6.15 17.34
N GLU A 329 3.20 6.82 17.68
CA GLU A 329 2.90 7.27 19.05
C GLU A 329 2.87 6.08 20.01
N PHE A 330 2.11 5.03 19.67
CA PHE A 330 2.05 3.81 20.47
C PHE A 330 3.42 3.16 20.69
N VAL A 331 4.23 3.04 19.63
CA VAL A 331 5.58 2.44 19.74
C VAL A 331 6.48 3.31 20.63
N ALA A 332 6.42 4.64 20.51
CA ALA A 332 7.20 5.55 21.34
C ALA A 332 6.78 5.47 22.82
N GLU A 333 5.48 5.45 23.10
CA GLU A 333 4.93 5.36 24.46
C GLU A 333 5.20 4.00 25.12
N ALA A 334 5.10 2.90 24.37
CA ALA A 334 5.29 1.56 24.92
C ALA A 334 6.78 1.23 25.16
N LEU A 335 7.68 1.68 24.29
CA LEU A 335 9.09 1.29 24.36
C LEU A 335 9.99 2.34 25.02
N GLY A 336 9.65 3.62 24.98
CA GLY A 336 10.52 4.68 25.48
C GLY A 336 11.93 4.59 24.90
N ALA A 337 12.95 4.58 25.77
CA ALA A 337 14.35 4.47 25.36
C ALA A 337 14.72 3.07 24.84
N LEU A 338 13.92 2.04 25.10
CA LEU A 338 14.15 0.69 24.56
C LEU A 338 14.02 0.67 23.03
N ARG A 339 13.26 1.61 22.44
CA ARG A 339 13.07 1.75 21.00
C ARG A 339 14.41 1.81 20.26
N ASP A 340 15.35 2.60 20.78
CA ASP A 340 16.64 2.91 20.15
C ASP A 340 17.81 2.17 20.84
N ALA A 341 17.49 1.20 21.69
CA ALA A 341 18.48 0.38 22.38
C ALA A 341 19.17 -0.60 21.42
N ASP A 342 20.26 -1.20 21.92
CA ASP A 342 20.99 -2.26 21.22
C ASP A 342 20.02 -3.34 20.68
N PRO A 343 20.11 -3.70 19.38
CA PRO A 343 19.31 -4.77 18.78
C PRO A 343 19.31 -6.07 19.58
N GLU A 344 20.41 -6.41 20.25
CA GLU A 344 20.50 -7.61 21.09
C GLU A 344 19.58 -7.56 22.31
N VAL A 345 19.39 -6.37 22.92
CA VAL A 345 18.48 -6.18 24.06
C VAL A 345 17.04 -6.33 23.57
N ARG A 346 16.68 -5.67 22.47
CA ARG A 346 15.35 -5.79 21.84
C ARG A 346 15.05 -7.24 21.44
N GLN A 347 16.04 -7.94 20.86
CA GLN A 347 15.95 -9.36 20.48
C GLN A 347 15.70 -10.27 21.69
N VAL A 348 16.37 -10.01 22.81
CA VAL A 348 16.17 -10.79 24.04
C VAL A 348 14.77 -10.58 24.60
N VAL A 349 14.29 -9.34 24.72
CA VAL A 349 12.93 -9.05 25.23
C VAL A 349 11.89 -9.71 24.34
N ARG A 350 12.00 -9.57 23.01
CA ARG A 350 11.06 -10.19 22.07
C ARG A 350 11.05 -11.72 22.19
N THR A 351 12.23 -12.33 22.28
CA THR A 351 12.33 -13.80 22.41
C THR A 351 11.83 -14.26 23.77
N TYR A 352 12.06 -13.49 24.84
CA TYR A 352 11.52 -13.75 26.17
C TYR A 352 10.01 -13.76 26.18
N ILE A 353 9.36 -12.77 25.57
CA ILE A 353 7.90 -12.71 25.45
C ILE A 353 7.37 -13.90 24.65
N ARG A 354 8.01 -14.25 23.51
CA ARG A 354 7.63 -15.41 22.69
C ARG A 354 7.78 -16.75 23.42
N GLU A 355 8.80 -16.88 24.26
CA GLU A 355 9.00 -18.04 25.14
C GLU A 355 8.19 -17.96 26.43
N GLN A 356 7.08 -17.21 26.43
CA GLN A 356 6.14 -17.08 27.55
C GLN A 356 6.79 -16.57 28.84
N CYS A 357 7.68 -15.59 28.70
CA CYS A 357 8.44 -15.01 29.82
C CYS A 357 9.32 -16.04 30.55
N ASN A 358 9.91 -16.99 29.84
CA ASN A 358 10.81 -18.00 30.40
C ASN A 358 12.28 -17.77 29.99
N ALA A 359 13.08 -17.25 30.92
CA ALA A 359 14.49 -16.92 30.66
C ALA A 359 15.39 -18.12 30.29
N SER A 360 15.08 -19.34 30.74
CA SER A 360 15.87 -20.53 30.36
C SER A 360 15.60 -20.91 28.91
N ARG A 361 14.32 -20.98 28.52
CA ARG A 361 13.93 -21.24 27.13
C ARG A 361 14.44 -20.16 26.18
N THR A 362 14.41 -18.89 26.61
CA THR A 362 15.01 -17.79 25.86
C THR A 362 16.51 -17.98 25.66
N ALA A 363 17.22 -18.41 26.70
CA ALA A 363 18.66 -18.64 26.63
C ALA A 363 19.00 -19.78 25.65
N GLU A 364 18.27 -20.89 25.72
CA GLU A 364 18.38 -22.01 24.78
C GLU A 364 18.09 -21.57 23.34
N ARG A 365 16.99 -20.83 23.12
CA ARG A 365 16.58 -20.36 21.78
C ARG A 365 17.58 -19.39 21.15
N LEU A 366 18.26 -18.59 21.97
CA LEU A 366 19.28 -17.62 21.54
C LEU A 366 20.70 -18.16 21.61
N TYR A 367 20.88 -19.45 21.93
CA TYR A 367 22.19 -20.09 22.10
C TYR A 367 23.13 -19.29 23.04
N THR A 368 22.58 -18.79 24.16
CA THR A 368 23.31 -17.98 25.14
C THR A 368 23.12 -18.52 26.57
N HIS A 369 23.81 -17.94 27.54
CA HIS A 369 23.66 -18.32 28.95
C HIS A 369 22.49 -17.57 29.61
N ARG A 370 21.77 -18.24 30.52
CA ARG A 370 20.62 -17.66 31.25
C ARG A 370 20.95 -16.32 31.92
N ASN A 371 22.13 -16.18 32.51
CA ASN A 371 22.55 -14.92 33.16
C ASN A 371 22.67 -13.75 32.17
N THR A 372 23.06 -14.03 30.92
CA THR A 372 23.12 -13.00 29.87
C THR A 372 21.73 -12.51 29.51
N VAL A 373 20.74 -13.42 29.43
CA VAL A 373 19.33 -13.07 29.23
C VAL A 373 18.83 -12.19 30.37
N LEU A 374 19.04 -12.60 31.63
CA LEU A 374 18.59 -11.84 32.80
C LEU A 374 19.21 -10.43 32.85
N ARG A 375 20.51 -10.31 32.55
CA ARG A 375 21.18 -9.01 32.49
C ARG A 375 20.59 -8.11 31.41
N ARG A 376 20.29 -8.65 30.23
CA ARG A 376 19.68 -7.88 29.12
C ARG A 376 18.22 -7.52 29.42
N LEU A 377 17.47 -8.37 30.12
CA LEU A 377 16.11 -8.04 30.59
C LEU A 377 16.13 -6.93 31.64
N ALA A 378 17.03 -6.99 32.62
CA ALA A 378 17.20 -5.91 33.60
C ALA A 378 17.57 -4.58 32.92
N ARG A 379 18.45 -4.62 31.92
CA ARG A 379 18.76 -3.45 31.10
C ARG A 379 17.54 -2.93 30.31
N ALA A 380 16.68 -3.82 29.83
CA ALA A 380 15.46 -3.40 29.16
C ALA A 380 14.49 -2.69 30.12
N ASP A 381 14.33 -3.20 31.34
CA ASP A 381 13.49 -2.57 32.38
C ASP A 381 13.95 -1.16 32.73
N GLU A 382 15.27 -0.89 32.73
CA GLU A 382 15.82 0.47 32.91
C GLU A 382 15.46 1.43 31.78
N LEU A 383 15.19 0.91 30.57
CA LEU A 383 14.95 1.70 29.36
C LEU A 383 13.46 1.87 29.04
N LEU A 384 12.62 0.97 29.56
CA LEU A 384 11.19 1.03 29.38
C LEU A 384 10.56 2.14 30.24
N PRO A 385 9.49 2.80 29.77
CA PRO A 385 8.75 3.80 30.57
C PRO A 385 8.11 3.21 31.83
N ARG A 386 7.83 1.90 31.84
CA ARG A 386 7.29 1.12 32.95
C ARG A 386 7.94 -0.27 32.95
N PRO A 387 8.04 -0.97 34.10
CA PRO A 387 8.62 -2.31 34.14
C PRO A 387 7.95 -3.26 33.14
N LEU A 388 8.73 -4.13 32.48
CA LEU A 388 8.25 -5.08 31.47
C LEU A 388 7.09 -5.94 32.00
N ALA A 389 7.14 -6.32 33.27
CA ALA A 389 6.12 -7.13 33.92
C ALA A 389 4.74 -6.45 33.99
N GLU A 390 4.68 -5.12 33.95
CA GLU A 390 3.44 -4.35 34.03
C GLU A 390 2.77 -4.17 32.65
N ASP A 391 3.53 -4.22 31.54
CA ASP A 391 3.00 -4.07 30.18
C ASP A 391 3.70 -4.99 29.15
N VAL A 392 3.64 -6.30 29.40
CA VAL A 392 4.22 -7.30 28.50
C VAL A 392 3.59 -7.24 27.09
N ILE A 393 2.27 -7.00 27.03
CA ILE A 393 1.52 -7.02 25.77
C ILE A 393 1.85 -5.79 24.92
N GLY A 394 1.85 -4.59 25.50
CA GLY A 394 2.17 -3.36 24.79
C GLY A 394 3.60 -3.36 24.27
N VAL A 395 4.57 -3.74 25.12
CA VAL A 395 5.97 -3.88 24.73
C VAL A 395 6.15 -4.93 23.63
N GLY A 396 5.52 -6.11 23.78
CA GLY A 396 5.58 -7.17 22.77
C GLY A 396 5.02 -6.73 21.41
N ALA A 397 3.87 -6.04 21.41
CA ALA A 397 3.24 -5.52 20.21
C ALA A 397 4.11 -4.46 19.52
N ALA A 398 4.66 -3.51 20.28
CA ALA A 398 5.53 -2.47 19.75
C ALA A 398 6.85 -3.03 19.17
N LEU A 399 7.44 -4.04 19.82
CA LEU A 399 8.64 -4.73 19.29
C LEU A 399 8.35 -5.49 17.99
N GLU A 400 7.17 -6.08 17.83
CA GLU A 400 6.77 -6.69 16.55
C GLU A 400 6.63 -5.64 15.45
N VAL A 401 6.05 -4.47 15.74
CA VAL A 401 5.98 -3.36 14.77
C VAL A 401 7.39 -2.91 14.36
N LEU A 402 8.31 -2.69 15.31
CA LEU A 402 9.69 -2.31 15.00
C LEU A 402 10.42 -3.34 14.14
N ARG A 403 10.24 -4.63 14.42
CA ARG A 403 10.89 -5.72 13.68
C ARG A 403 10.57 -5.75 12.19
N TRP A 404 9.36 -5.31 11.82
CA TRP A 404 8.90 -5.24 10.43
C TRP A 404 9.19 -3.88 9.78
N ARG A 405 9.62 -2.89 10.57
CA ARG A 405 10.21 -1.64 10.06
C ARG A 405 11.68 -1.90 9.77
N GLY A 406 12.25 -1.24 8.77
CA GLY A 406 13.66 -1.43 8.35
C GLY A 406 14.75 -1.00 9.35
N ALA A 407 14.47 -1.00 10.66
CA ALA A 407 15.31 -0.46 11.74
C ALA A 407 16.17 -1.52 12.48
N ASP A 408 16.01 -2.80 12.17
CA ASP A 408 16.86 -3.88 12.66
C ASP A 408 17.65 -4.49 11.50
N ALA A 409 18.75 -3.84 11.13
CA ALA A 409 19.86 -4.42 10.36
C ALA A 409 21.17 -3.97 10.99
#